data_AF-A0A7V2B1D9-F1
#
_entry.id   AF-A0A7V2B1D9-F1
#
_cell.length_a   1.000
_cell.length_b   1.000
_cell.length_c   1.000
_cell.angle_alpha   90.00
_cell.angle_beta   90.00
_cell.angle_gamma   90.00
#
_symmetry.space_group_name_H-M   'P 1'
#
loop_
_entity.id
_entity.type
_entity.pdbx_description
1 polymer ?
#
loop_
_entity_poly.entity_id
_entity_poly.type
_entity_poly.pdbx_seq_one_letter_code
_entity_poly.pdbx_strand_id
1 'polypeptide(L)'
;MEASQVRVLLVADDTGGEMRRGLEAYGLQVEVCSVALLETRLRETTWHGVVLGDLSEGLLSFCLRQLQGHQPPLPVLLWQQAELPRLVASLAAEGRLRVALPGQTETLRAWAQALTMRAHLTPEERLQWLRQELSRLNHDLKNPLAIIAGNAQFMQELLRLSSDPADWTGPVADILEACERINALLQRLGALRDALPES
;
A
#
# COMPACT_ATOMS: atom_id res chain seq x y z
N MET A 1 14.56 -17.21 21.93
CA MET A 1 13.96 -15.95 21.48
C MET A 1 12.47 -16.18 21.41
N GLU A 2 11.70 -15.61 22.33
CA GLU A 2 10.24 -15.61 22.20
C GLU A 2 9.87 -14.87 20.91
N ALA A 3 9.05 -15.49 20.06
CA ALA A 3 8.57 -14.85 18.84
C ALA A 3 7.77 -13.60 19.25
N SER A 4 8.32 -12.42 18.99
CA SER A 4 7.68 -11.17 19.37
C SER A 4 6.36 -11.04 18.61
N GLN A 5 5.24 -11.08 19.33
CA GLN A 5 3.92 -11.13 18.72
C GLN A 5 3.57 -9.76 18.10
N VAL A 6 3.09 -9.74 16.84
CA VAL A 6 2.78 -8.50 16.12
C VAL A 6 1.52 -7.87 16.72
N ARG A 7 1.72 -6.88 17.60
CA ARG A 7 0.64 -6.12 18.27
C ARG A 7 0.05 -5.02 17.42
N VAL A 8 -1.28 -5.04 17.30
CA VAL A 8 -2.07 -4.08 16.52
C VAL A 8 -3.17 -3.49 17.40
N LEU A 9 -3.33 -2.17 17.36
CA LEU A 9 -4.38 -1.46 18.09
C LEU A 9 -5.59 -1.24 17.20
N LEU A 10 -6.74 -1.83 17.54
CA LEU A 10 -8.02 -1.60 16.88
C LEU A 10 -8.79 -0.49 17.61
N VAL A 11 -9.05 0.62 16.93
CA VAL A 11 -9.86 1.74 17.44
C VAL A 11 -11.28 1.62 16.90
N ALA A 12 -12.24 1.29 17.76
CA ALA A 12 -13.65 1.14 17.39
C ALA A 12 -14.57 1.44 18.57
N ASP A 13 -15.74 2.03 18.31
CA ASP A 13 -16.67 2.44 19.38
C ASP A 13 -17.68 1.34 19.79
N ASP A 14 -18.06 0.40 18.90
CA ASP A 14 -18.97 -0.72 19.27
C ASP A 14 -18.86 -2.00 18.40
N THR A 15 -18.38 -1.92 17.15
CA THR A 15 -18.40 -3.04 16.17
C THR A 15 -17.08 -3.81 16.01
N GLY A 16 -16.19 -3.76 17.02
CA GLY A 16 -14.82 -4.31 16.90
C GLY A 16 -14.72 -5.84 16.82
N GLY A 17 -15.77 -6.60 17.12
CA GLY A 17 -15.71 -8.05 17.34
C GLY A 17 -15.47 -8.91 16.09
N GLU A 18 -16.08 -8.59 14.94
CA GLU A 18 -15.81 -9.31 13.68
C GLU A 18 -14.45 -8.94 13.10
N MET A 19 -14.09 -7.66 13.20
CA MET A 19 -12.82 -7.13 12.71
C MET A 19 -11.63 -7.72 13.46
N ARG A 20 -11.74 -7.77 14.79
CA ARG A 20 -10.76 -8.43 15.66
C ARG A 20 -10.53 -9.88 15.23
N ARG A 21 -11.61 -10.66 15.05
CA ARG A 21 -11.51 -12.06 14.61
C ARG A 21 -10.85 -12.20 13.24
N GLY A 22 -11.17 -11.32 12.31
CA GLY A 22 -10.55 -11.29 10.98
C GLY A 22 -9.05 -11.03 11.04
N LEU A 23 -8.61 -10.08 11.87
CA LEU A 23 -7.19 -9.73 12.06
C LEU A 23 -6.42 -10.80 12.84
N GLU A 24 -7.01 -11.35 13.90
CA GLU A 24 -6.43 -12.44 14.69
C GLU A 24 -6.24 -13.72 13.85
N ALA A 25 -7.11 -13.98 12.87
CA ALA A 25 -6.94 -15.09 11.92
C ALA A 25 -5.67 -14.97 11.05
N TYR A 26 -5.09 -13.78 10.93
CA TYR A 26 -3.79 -13.54 10.29
C TYR A 26 -2.61 -13.59 11.27
N GLY A 27 -2.81 -14.05 12.50
CA GLY A 27 -1.77 -14.18 13.52
C GLY A 27 -1.41 -12.86 14.22
N LEU A 28 -2.23 -11.82 14.06
CA LEU A 28 -2.03 -10.52 14.72
C LEU A 28 -2.59 -10.56 16.15
N GLN A 29 -1.87 -9.97 17.09
CA GLN A 29 -2.38 -9.74 18.43
C GLN A 29 -3.14 -8.41 18.46
N VAL A 30 -4.46 -8.47 18.55
CA VAL A 30 -5.34 -7.30 18.41
C VAL A 30 -5.87 -6.85 19.76
N GLU A 31 -5.64 -5.59 20.11
CA GLU A 31 -6.23 -4.96 21.28
C GLU A 31 -7.22 -3.88 20.86
N VAL A 32 -8.39 -3.86 21.50
CA VAL A 32 -9.46 -2.92 21.16
C VAL A 32 -9.42 -1.71 22.10
N CYS A 33 -9.59 -0.53 21.52
CA CYS A 33 -9.55 0.75 22.21
C CYS A 33 -10.67 1.67 21.68
N SER A 34 -11.28 2.46 22.55
CA SER A 34 -12.17 3.54 22.11
C SER A 34 -11.35 4.74 21.60
N VAL A 35 -11.96 5.60 20.80
CA VAL A 35 -11.29 6.79 20.26
C VAL A 35 -10.72 7.68 21.38
N ALA A 36 -11.45 7.79 22.50
CA ALA A 36 -11.06 8.62 23.64
C ALA A 36 -9.75 8.17 24.32
N LEU A 37 -9.37 6.90 24.18
CA LEU A 37 -8.21 6.31 24.84
C LEU A 37 -7.01 6.14 23.89
N LEU A 38 -7.16 6.48 22.61
CA LEU A 38 -6.14 6.23 21.58
C LEU A 38 -4.77 6.80 21.96
N GLU A 39 -4.70 8.07 22.32
CA GLU A 39 -3.42 8.72 22.67
C GLU A 39 -2.74 8.03 23.87
N THR A 40 -3.51 7.67 24.90
CA THR A 40 -2.99 6.98 26.07
C THR A 40 -2.44 5.61 25.68
N ARG A 41 -3.21 4.82 24.92
CA ARG A 41 -2.80 3.49 24.46
C ARG A 41 -1.56 3.51 23.59
N LEU A 42 -1.42 4.51 22.71
CA LEU A 42 -0.22 4.65 21.87
C LEU A 42 1.07 4.80 22.69
N ARG A 43 0.98 5.35 23.91
CA ARG A 43 2.15 5.56 24.79
C ARG A 43 2.46 4.38 25.71
N GLU A 44 1.51 3.46 25.91
CA GLU A 44 1.66 2.34 26.85
C GLU A 44 2.63 1.26 26.38
N THR A 45 2.72 1.05 25.06
CA THR A 45 3.50 -0.04 24.48
C THR A 45 3.93 0.28 23.05
N THR A 46 4.87 -0.51 22.53
CA THR A 46 5.19 -0.49 21.10
C THR A 46 4.10 -1.19 20.30
N TRP A 47 3.47 -0.44 19.40
CA TRP A 47 2.50 -0.94 18.44
C TRP A 47 3.16 -1.14 17.08
N HIS A 48 2.74 -2.18 16.35
CA HIS A 48 3.23 -2.43 15.00
C HIS A 48 2.31 -1.81 13.94
N GLY A 49 1.04 -1.58 14.28
CA GLY A 49 0.07 -0.91 13.44
C GLY A 49 -1.21 -0.55 14.19
N VAL A 50 -2.02 0.30 13.57
CA VAL A 50 -3.32 0.72 14.09
C VAL A 50 -4.38 0.40 13.05
N VAL A 51 -5.55 -0.06 13.49
CA VAL A 51 -6.73 -0.24 12.66
C VAL A 51 -7.80 0.72 13.15
N LEU A 52 -8.31 1.58 12.30
CA LEU A 52 -9.45 2.42 12.60
C LEU A 52 -10.69 1.74 12.06
N GLY A 53 -11.64 1.45 12.94
CA GLY A 53 -12.89 0.79 12.63
C GLY A 53 -13.89 1.71 11.92
N ASP A 54 -15.16 1.33 11.99
CA ASP A 54 -16.24 2.17 11.47
C ASP A 54 -16.46 3.36 12.42
N LEU A 55 -15.79 4.47 12.12
CA LEU A 55 -15.83 5.71 12.88
C LEU A 55 -16.55 6.79 12.08
N SER A 56 -17.21 7.74 12.75
CA SER A 56 -17.68 8.95 12.07
C SER A 56 -16.51 9.78 11.52
N GLU A 57 -16.74 10.58 10.49
CA GLU A 57 -15.70 11.40 9.84
C GLU A 57 -14.94 12.31 10.84
N GLY A 58 -15.65 12.87 11.82
CA GLY A 58 -15.06 13.70 12.87
C GLY A 58 -14.11 12.93 13.78
N LEU A 59 -14.50 11.71 14.18
CA LEU A 59 -13.67 10.83 15.00
C LEU A 59 -12.47 10.30 14.21
N LEU A 60 -12.67 9.93 12.95
CA LEU A 60 -11.59 9.50 12.07
C LEU A 60 -10.53 10.60 11.91
N SER A 61 -10.96 11.83 11.62
CA SER A 61 -10.07 12.99 11.48
C SER A 61 -9.34 13.33 12.77
N PHE A 62 -9.96 13.07 13.92
CA PHE A 62 -9.32 13.19 15.22
C PHE A 62 -8.24 12.11 15.43
N CYS A 63 -8.55 10.84 15.18
CA CYS A 63 -7.60 9.74 15.28
C CYS A 63 -6.39 9.93 14.36
N LEU A 64 -6.61 10.32 13.11
CA LEU A 64 -5.54 10.52 12.13
C LEU A 64 -4.58 11.64 12.57
N ARG A 65 -5.08 12.73 13.15
CA ARG A 65 -4.23 13.80 13.70
C ARG A 65 -3.37 13.31 14.87
N GLN A 66 -3.92 12.48 15.75
CA GLN A 66 -3.13 11.88 16.83
C GLN A 66 -2.05 10.95 16.30
N LEU A 67 -2.38 10.12 15.31
CA LEU A 67 -1.44 9.18 14.69
C LEU A 67 -0.34 9.88 13.89
N GLN A 68 -0.64 11.03 13.25
CA GLN A 68 0.36 11.87 12.59
C GLN A 68 1.41 12.42 13.56
N GLY A 69 1.03 12.71 14.80
CA GLY A 69 1.93 13.20 15.84
C GLY A 69 2.80 12.09 16.46
N HIS A 70 2.52 10.82 16.19
CA HIS A 70 3.23 9.70 16.78
C HIS A 70 4.57 9.43 16.08
N GLN A 71 5.63 9.27 16.87
CA GLN A 71 6.94 8.83 16.37
C GLN A 71 7.33 7.50 17.02
N PRO A 72 7.67 6.45 16.24
CA PRO A 72 7.73 6.40 14.77
C PRO A 72 6.33 6.38 14.11
N PRO A 73 6.22 6.75 12.82
CA PRO A 73 4.95 6.72 12.10
C PRO A 73 4.42 5.30 12.00
N LEU A 74 3.18 5.10 12.45
CA LEU A 74 2.54 3.79 12.47
C LEU A 74 1.78 3.52 11.15
N PRO A 75 1.80 2.28 10.65
CA PRO A 75 0.88 1.83 9.61
C PRO A 75 -0.56 1.92 10.13
N VAL A 76 -1.48 2.42 9.30
CA VAL A 76 -2.90 2.60 9.69
C VAL A 76 -3.80 1.92 8.67
N LEU A 77 -4.54 0.90 9.10
CA LEU A 77 -5.59 0.26 8.31
C LEU A 77 -6.91 1.00 8.56
N LEU A 78 -7.67 1.29 7.51
CA LEU A 78 -9.01 1.84 7.66
C LEU A 78 -10.03 0.77 7.31
N TRP A 79 -10.88 0.45 8.26
CA TRP A 79 -11.94 -0.53 8.11
C TRP A 79 -13.28 0.17 7.96
N GLN A 80 -13.45 0.86 6.84
CA GLN A 80 -14.72 1.48 6.44
C GLN A 80 -15.22 0.90 5.13
N GLN A 81 -16.54 0.69 5.02
CA GLN A 81 -17.19 0.13 3.84
C GLN A 81 -17.62 1.18 2.81
N ALA A 82 -17.69 2.46 3.15
CA ALA A 82 -18.15 3.49 2.21
C ALA A 82 -17.44 4.84 2.37
N GLU A 83 -17.06 5.39 1.21
CA GLU A 83 -16.75 6.80 0.91
C GLU A 83 -15.73 7.56 1.74
N LEU A 84 -14.46 7.16 1.74
CA LEU A 84 -13.34 8.08 2.01
C LEU A 84 -12.07 7.92 1.12
N PRO A 85 -12.14 7.60 -0.19
CA PRO A 85 -10.95 7.45 -1.04
C PRO A 85 -10.03 8.69 -1.08
N ARG A 86 -10.58 9.91 -0.96
CA ARG A 86 -9.82 11.15 -1.15
C ARG A 86 -8.90 11.50 0.03
N LEU A 87 -9.38 11.36 1.27
CA LEU A 87 -8.59 11.65 2.47
C LEU A 87 -7.45 10.64 2.62
N VAL A 88 -7.75 9.36 2.35
CA VAL A 88 -6.79 8.25 2.35
C VAL A 88 -5.73 8.42 1.29
N ALA A 89 -6.13 8.78 0.07
CA ALA A 89 -5.20 9.06 -1.02
C ALA A 89 -4.29 10.25 -0.70
N SER A 90 -4.81 11.32 -0.08
CA SER A 90 -4.01 12.49 0.32
C SER A 90 -2.95 12.14 1.36
N LEU A 91 -3.30 11.33 2.36
CA LEU A 91 -2.38 10.93 3.43
C LEU A 91 -1.34 9.90 2.97
N ALA A 92 -1.72 9.02 2.04
CA ALA A 92 -0.79 8.09 1.39
C ALA A 92 0.17 8.82 0.42
N ALA A 93 -0.31 9.83 -0.31
CA ALA A 93 0.52 10.63 -1.22
C ALA A 93 1.60 11.43 -0.50
N GLU A 94 1.36 11.84 0.75
CA GLU A 94 2.36 12.49 1.61
C GLU A 94 3.38 11.51 2.22
N GLY A 95 3.25 10.20 1.97
CA GLY A 95 4.13 9.17 2.55
C GLY A 95 3.95 8.99 4.07
N ARG A 96 2.91 9.61 4.65
CA ARG A 96 2.68 9.65 6.10
C ARG A 96 1.91 8.45 6.62
N LEU A 97 1.20 7.72 5.74
CA LEU A 97 0.40 6.55 6.09
C LEU A 97 0.46 5.46 5.00
N ARG A 98 0.53 4.19 5.43
CA ARG A 98 0.23 3.03 4.58
C ARG A 98 -1.16 2.53 4.93
N VAL A 99 -2.10 2.69 4.01
CA VAL A 99 -3.52 2.34 4.20
C VAL A 99 -3.89 1.12 3.36
N ALA A 100 -4.62 0.18 3.97
CA ALA A 100 -5.28 -0.93 3.29
C ALA A 100 -6.78 -0.92 3.63
N LEU A 101 -7.61 -1.47 2.74
CA LEU A 101 -9.07 -1.47 2.87
C LEU A 101 -9.60 -2.92 3.01
N PRO A 102 -10.65 -3.15 3.80
CA PRO A 102 -11.14 -4.49 4.12
C PRO A 102 -11.70 -5.27 2.93
N GLY A 103 -12.26 -4.58 1.92
CA GLY A 103 -12.76 -5.21 0.69
C GLY A 103 -11.65 -5.76 -0.22
N GLN A 104 -10.38 -5.51 0.10
CA GLN A 104 -9.23 -5.93 -0.70
C GLN A 104 -8.42 -6.97 0.06
N THR A 105 -8.86 -8.23 0.03
CA THR A 105 -8.23 -9.33 0.79
C THR A 105 -6.74 -9.51 0.47
N GLU A 106 -6.33 -9.25 -0.77
CA GLU A 106 -4.92 -9.29 -1.18
C GLU A 106 -4.12 -8.12 -0.57
N THR A 107 -4.68 -6.92 -0.55
CA THR A 107 -4.07 -5.74 0.10
C THR A 107 -3.98 -5.92 1.61
N LEU A 108 -5.00 -6.50 2.26
CA LEU A 108 -4.96 -6.87 3.68
C LEU A 108 -3.86 -7.91 3.96
N ARG A 109 -3.74 -8.93 3.12
CA ARG A 109 -2.69 -9.95 3.24
C ARG A 109 -1.31 -9.32 3.08
N ALA A 110 -1.12 -8.46 2.07
CA ALA A 110 0.12 -7.72 1.85
C ALA A 110 0.44 -6.78 3.03
N TRP A 111 -0.57 -6.16 3.64
CA TRP A 111 -0.41 -5.32 4.83
C TRP A 111 0.00 -6.14 6.06
N ALA A 112 -0.68 -7.25 6.35
CA ALA A 112 -0.35 -8.14 7.47
C ALA A 112 1.05 -8.74 7.31
N GLN A 113 1.43 -9.12 6.08
CA GLN A 113 2.78 -9.54 5.74
C GLN A 113 3.79 -8.42 5.96
N ALA A 114 3.51 -7.20 5.52
CA ALA A 114 4.40 -6.04 5.71
C ALA A 114 4.59 -5.68 7.19
N LEU A 115 3.56 -5.82 8.02
CA LEU A 115 3.65 -5.63 9.47
C LEU A 115 4.53 -6.67 10.13
N THR A 116 4.27 -7.95 9.82
CA THR A 116 5.01 -9.08 10.38
C THR A 116 6.48 -9.03 9.97
N MET A 117 6.74 -8.67 8.72
CA MET A 117 8.10 -8.45 8.23
C MET A 117 8.77 -7.28 8.98
N ARG A 118 8.13 -6.11 9.08
CA ARG A 118 8.75 -4.93 9.74
C ARG A 118 9.05 -5.13 11.22
N ALA A 119 8.31 -5.99 11.92
CA ALA A 119 8.50 -6.28 13.33
C ALA A 119 9.82 -7.01 13.65
N HIS A 120 10.46 -7.62 12.64
CA HIS A 120 11.57 -8.56 12.87
C HIS A 120 12.85 -8.29 12.09
N LEU A 121 12.86 -7.35 11.14
CA LEU A 121 14.00 -7.18 10.24
C LEU A 121 15.16 -6.38 10.85
N THR A 122 16.36 -6.95 10.82
CA THR A 122 17.62 -6.19 10.94
C THR A 122 17.79 -5.24 9.74
N PRO A 123 18.74 -4.28 9.80
CA PRO A 123 19.03 -3.42 8.66
C PRO A 123 19.38 -4.19 7.38
N GLU A 124 20.13 -5.30 7.47
CA GLU A 124 20.48 -6.12 6.31
C GLU A 124 19.24 -6.83 5.73
N GLU A 125 18.41 -7.41 6.58
CA GLU A 125 17.20 -8.12 6.14
C GLU A 125 16.18 -7.15 5.52
N ARG A 126 16.12 -5.91 6.03
CA ARG A 126 15.31 -4.82 5.44
C ARG A 126 15.78 -4.46 4.04
N LEU A 127 17.10 -4.42 3.82
CA LEU A 127 17.68 -4.14 2.51
C LEU A 127 17.40 -5.28 1.52
N GLN A 128 17.53 -6.53 1.97
CA GLN A 128 17.23 -7.71 1.17
C GLN A 128 15.74 -7.78 0.79
N TRP A 129 14.85 -7.48 1.72
CA TRP A 129 13.42 -7.40 1.45
C TRP A 129 13.09 -6.29 0.43
N LEU A 130 13.64 -5.08 0.59
CA LEU A 130 13.44 -3.99 -0.36
C LEU A 130 13.85 -4.40 -1.78
N ARG A 131 14.95 -5.15 -1.92
CA ARG A 131 15.37 -5.69 -3.22
C ARG A 131 14.38 -6.67 -3.81
N GLN A 132 13.88 -7.62 -3.01
CA GLN A 132 12.89 -8.60 -3.45
C GLN A 132 11.59 -7.94 -3.88
N GLU A 133 11.10 -6.98 -3.10
CA GLU A 133 9.85 -6.27 -3.39
C GLU A 133 9.99 -5.36 -4.62
N LEU A 134 11.11 -4.65 -4.77
CA LEU A 134 11.41 -3.89 -6.00
C LEU A 134 11.49 -4.81 -7.22
N SER A 135 12.06 -6.02 -7.07
CA SER A 135 12.11 -7.01 -8.15
C SER A 135 10.72 -7.47 -8.57
N ARG A 136 9.87 -7.81 -7.59
CA ARG A 136 8.48 -8.21 -7.79
C ARG A 136 7.69 -7.12 -8.51
N LEU A 137 7.71 -5.89 -8.00
CA LEU A 137 7.01 -4.75 -8.61
C LEU A 137 7.49 -4.46 -10.04
N ASN A 138 8.80 -4.56 -10.29
CA ASN A 138 9.34 -4.35 -11.63
C ASN A 138 8.84 -5.41 -12.62
N HIS A 139 8.77 -6.67 -12.19
CA HIS A 139 8.21 -7.76 -13.00
C HIS A 139 6.69 -7.58 -13.21
N ASP A 140 5.94 -7.30 -12.15
CA ASP A 140 4.48 -7.15 -12.17
C ASP A 140 4.02 -5.97 -13.04
N LEU A 141 4.86 -4.93 -13.18
CA LEU A 141 4.59 -3.78 -14.05
C LEU A 141 5.06 -4.00 -15.50
N LYS A 142 6.13 -4.77 -15.72
CA LYS A 142 6.64 -5.06 -17.08
C LYS A 142 5.63 -5.83 -17.92
N ASN A 143 4.95 -6.82 -17.34
CA ASN A 143 4.00 -7.66 -18.08
C ASN A 143 2.79 -6.90 -18.65
N PRO A 144 2.01 -6.16 -17.84
CA PRO A 144 0.90 -5.36 -18.37
C PRO A 144 1.38 -4.25 -19.32
N LEU A 145 2.55 -3.66 -19.07
CA LEU A 145 3.13 -2.65 -19.96
C LEU A 145 3.45 -3.22 -21.35
N ALA A 146 4.01 -4.43 -21.42
CA ALA A 146 4.28 -5.11 -22.67
C ALA A 146 3.00 -5.41 -23.46
N ILE A 147 1.91 -5.78 -22.77
CA ILE A 147 0.59 -6.00 -23.38
C ILE A 147 0.04 -4.69 -23.95
N ILE A 148 0.07 -3.59 -23.18
CA ILE A 148 -0.42 -2.28 -23.62
C ILE A 148 0.38 -1.80 -24.84
N ALA A 149 1.71 -1.91 -24.79
CA ALA A 149 2.57 -1.53 -25.91
C ALA A 149 2.29 -2.38 -27.15
N GLY A 150 2.14 -3.71 -27.01
CA GLY A 150 1.80 -4.60 -28.12
C GLY A 150 0.46 -4.28 -28.76
N ASN A 151 -0.57 -3.98 -27.95
CA ASN A 151 -1.88 -3.57 -28.44
C ASN A 151 -1.82 -2.21 -29.17
N ALA A 152 -1.04 -1.25 -28.64
CA ALA A 152 -0.86 0.04 -29.28
C ALA A 152 -0.10 -0.06 -30.61
N GLN A 153 0.92 -0.91 -30.70
CA GLN A 153 1.63 -1.22 -31.95
C GLN A 153 0.68 -1.87 -32.97
N PHE A 154 -0.16 -2.80 -32.53
CA PHE A 154 -1.17 -3.41 -33.41
C PHE A 154 -2.16 -2.37 -33.95
N MET A 155 -2.66 -1.47 -33.10
CA MET A 155 -3.53 -0.37 -33.51
C MET A 155 -2.84 0.58 -34.49
N GLN A 156 -1.54 0.88 -34.27
CA GLN A 156 -0.75 1.70 -35.19
C GLN A 156 -0.67 1.08 -36.59
N GLU A 157 -0.49 -0.24 -36.69
CA GLU A 157 -0.46 -0.92 -37.99
C GLU A 157 -1.83 -0.91 -38.67
N LEU A 158 -2.92 -1.10 -37.92
CA LEU A 158 -4.28 -0.98 -38.47
C LEU A 158 -4.57 0.42 -39.01
N LEU A 159 -4.12 1.47 -38.30
CA LEU A 159 -4.27 2.86 -38.77
C LEU A 159 -3.45 3.11 -40.03
N ARG A 160 -2.26 2.53 -40.14
CA ARG A 160 -1.43 2.64 -41.35
C ARG A 160 -2.10 2.06 -42.60
N LEU A 161 -2.94 1.04 -42.42
CA LEU A 161 -3.70 0.39 -43.48
C LEU A 161 -5.08 1.04 -43.73
N SER A 162 -5.50 1.95 -42.85
CA SER A 162 -6.80 2.63 -42.93
C SER A 162 -6.80 3.75 -43.97
N SER A 163 -7.94 3.95 -44.62
CA SER A 163 -8.15 5.06 -45.56
C SER A 163 -8.41 6.40 -44.87
N ASP A 164 -8.74 6.39 -43.58
CA ASP A 164 -9.05 7.58 -42.79
C ASP A 164 -8.50 7.47 -41.34
N PRO A 165 -7.19 7.75 -41.12
CA PRO A 165 -6.51 7.52 -39.85
C PRO A 165 -6.43 8.75 -38.91
N ALA A 166 -6.97 9.90 -39.32
CA ALA A 166 -6.62 11.20 -38.74
C ALA A 166 -6.94 11.32 -37.23
N ASP A 167 -8.02 10.69 -36.76
CA ASP A 167 -8.51 10.88 -35.38
C ASP A 167 -7.78 10.02 -34.32
N TRP A 168 -7.10 8.95 -34.73
CA TRP A 168 -6.54 7.96 -33.79
C TRP A 168 -5.01 7.88 -33.81
N THR A 169 -4.35 8.49 -34.80
CA THR A 169 -2.89 8.43 -34.95
C THR A 169 -2.17 9.12 -33.78
N GLY A 170 -2.64 10.28 -33.34
CA GLY A 170 -2.09 11.01 -32.18
C GLY A 170 -2.23 10.22 -30.87
N PRO A 171 -3.46 9.81 -30.48
CA PRO A 171 -3.67 9.04 -29.26
C PRO A 171 -2.88 7.73 -29.18
N VAL A 172 -2.75 6.99 -30.28
CA VAL A 172 -1.96 5.74 -30.30
C VAL A 172 -0.46 6.03 -30.15
N ALA A 173 0.04 7.11 -30.77
CA ALA A 173 1.42 7.54 -30.58
C ALA A 173 1.70 7.95 -29.13
N ASP A 174 0.79 8.67 -28.49
CA ASP A 174 0.91 9.09 -27.08
C ASP A 174 0.98 7.88 -26.14
N ILE A 175 0.19 6.83 -26.39
CA ILE A 175 0.22 5.59 -25.60
C ILE A 175 1.58 4.88 -25.75
N LEU A 176 2.12 4.81 -26.96
CA LEU A 176 3.43 4.22 -27.22
C LEU A 176 4.54 4.99 -26.51
N GLU A 177 4.55 6.32 -26.61
CA GLU A 177 5.53 7.17 -25.92
C GLU A 177 5.43 7.01 -24.39
N ALA A 178 4.21 6.98 -23.85
CA ALA A 178 4.00 6.75 -22.43
C ALA A 178 4.54 5.37 -22.00
N CYS A 179 4.33 4.33 -22.81
CA CYS A 179 4.85 3.00 -22.53
C CYS A 179 6.38 2.96 -22.51
N GLU A 180 7.04 3.63 -23.46
CA GLU A 180 8.49 3.75 -23.52
C GLU A 180 9.05 4.49 -22.29
N ARG A 181 8.42 5.60 -21.90
CA ARG A 181 8.83 6.38 -20.72
C ARG A 181 8.70 5.56 -19.44
N ILE A 182 7.61 4.82 -19.27
CA ILE A 182 7.43 3.93 -18.11
C ILE A 182 8.45 2.80 -18.12
N ASN A 183 8.74 2.20 -19.27
CA ASN A 183 9.77 1.16 -19.37
C ASN A 183 11.15 1.69 -18.97
N ALA A 184 11.53 2.90 -19.42
CA ALA A 184 12.79 3.53 -19.02
C ALA A 184 12.87 3.79 -17.50
N LEU A 185 11.77 4.20 -16.87
CA LEU A 185 11.68 4.36 -15.41
C LEU A 185 11.83 3.03 -14.67
N LEU A 186 11.20 1.95 -15.16
CA LEU A 186 11.33 0.60 -14.60
C LEU A 186 12.76 0.05 -14.72
N GLN A 187 13.47 0.35 -15.80
CA GLN A 187 14.88 0.00 -15.96
C GLN A 187 15.76 0.77 -14.97
N ARG A 188 15.55 2.08 -14.79
CA ARG A 188 16.25 2.86 -13.74
C ARG A 188 15.98 2.33 -12.34
N LEU A 189 14.75 1.94 -12.05
CA LEU A 189 14.38 1.33 -10.77
C LEU A 189 15.14 0.00 -10.54
N GLY A 190 15.27 -0.83 -11.59
CA GLY A 190 16.07 -2.05 -11.56
C GLY A 190 17.55 -1.77 -11.28
N ALA A 191 18.14 -0.79 -11.98
CA ALA A 191 19.53 -0.39 -11.77
C ALA A 191 19.78 0.13 -10.34
N LEU A 192 18.86 0.93 -9.78
CA LEU A 192 18.94 1.41 -8.40
C LEU A 192 18.85 0.27 -7.38
N ARG A 193 18.01 -0.73 -7.62
CA ARG A 193 17.93 -1.95 -6.80
C ARG A 193 19.26 -2.70 -6.81
N ASP A 194 19.87 -2.85 -7.98
CA ASP A 194 21.13 -3.59 -8.16
C ASP A 194 22.33 -2.83 -7.57
N ALA A 195 22.25 -1.49 -7.51
CA ALA A 195 23.26 -0.63 -6.89
C ALA A 195 23.17 -0.55 -5.36
N LEU A 196 22.13 -1.11 -4.73
CA LEU A 196 22.12 -1.27 -3.27
C LEU A 196 23.29 -2.20 -2.87
N PRO A 197 23.91 -2.03 -1.69
CA PRO A 197 25.03 -2.87 -1.27
C PRO A 197 24.61 -4.32 -1.01
N GLU A 198 25.40 -5.30 -1.47
CA GLU A 198 25.29 -6.69 -1.03
C GLU A 198 25.76 -6.78 0.43
N SER A 199 24.91 -7.37 1.28
CA SER A 199 25.23 -7.64 2.68
C SER A 199 26.28 -8.74 2.77
#